data_AF-A0A497Q3R5-F1
#
_entry.id   AF-A0A497Q3R5-F1
#
_cell.length_a   1.000
_cell.length_b   1.000
_cell.length_c   1.000
_cell.angle_alpha   90.00
_cell.angle_beta   90.00
_cell.angle_gamma   90.00
#
_symmetry.space_group_name_H-M   'P 1'
#
loop_
_entity.id
_entity.type
_entity.pdbx_description
1 polymer ?
#
loop_
_entity_poly.entity_id
_entity_poly.type
_entity_poly.pdbx_seq_one_letter_code
_entity_poly.pdbx_strand_id
1 'polypeptide(L)' 'MRLILVGPGDFDLYGKMGGQPSRSDYDFNSIAYGNEDFTYEYLEAGIWHVMVYSYEGSGHYDLTVILE' A
#
# COMPACT_ATOMS: atom_id res chain seq x y z
N MET A 1 2.61 9.29 6.74
CA MET A 1 2.85 7.85 7.01
C MET A 1 3.60 7.29 5.84
N ARG A 2 4.76 6.70 6.06
CA ARG A 2 5.49 6.05 4.97
C ARG A 2 5.15 4.57 4.94
N LEU A 3 4.90 4.04 3.74
CA LEU A 3 4.66 2.64 3.47
C LEU A 3 5.80 2.11 2.61
N ILE A 4 6.38 0.99 3.02
CA ILE A 4 7.41 0.34 2.21
C ILE A 4 6.96 -1.10 2.01
N LEU A 5 6.77 -1.48 0.75
CA LEU A 5 6.39 -2.83 0.35
C LEU A 5 7.53 -3.44 -0.46
N VAL A 6 8.01 -4.58 0.03
CA VAL A 6 9.13 -5.31 -0.59
C VAL A 6 8.70 -6.75 -0.81
N GLY A 7 8.95 -7.27 -1.99
CA GLY A 7 8.68 -8.67 -2.32
C GLY A 7 9.19 -9.03 -3.71
N PRO A 8 9.27 -10.35 -4.02
CA PRO A 8 9.69 -10.83 -5.34
C PRO A 8 8.56 -10.83 -6.38
N GLY A 9 7.32 -10.56 -5.98
CA GLY A 9 6.15 -10.47 -6.86
C GLY A 9 5.75 -9.02 -7.12
N ASP A 10 4.83 -8.83 -8.06
CA ASP A 10 4.23 -7.53 -8.36
C ASP A 10 3.01 -7.35 -7.45
N PHE A 11 3.26 -6.73 -6.31
CA PHE A 11 2.25 -6.43 -5.31
C PHE A 11 1.96 -4.93 -5.33
N ASP A 12 0.70 -4.58 -5.47
CA ASP A 12 0.22 -3.21 -5.39
C ASP A 12 -0.22 -2.86 -3.97
N LEU A 13 -0.06 -1.60 -3.57
CA LEU A 13 -0.68 -1.03 -2.37
C LEU A 13 -1.90 -0.18 -2.72
N TYR A 14 -2.96 -0.32 -1.91
CA TYR A 14 -4.10 0.58 -1.90
C TYR A 14 -4.39 1.03 -0.48
N GLY A 15 -4.67 2.32 -0.28
CA GLY A 15 -5.01 2.89 1.01
C GLY A 15 -6.29 3.72 0.97
N LYS A 16 -7.07 3.65 2.05
CA LYS A 16 -8.31 4.45 2.20
C LYS A 16 -8.57 4.82 3.67
N MET A 17 -9.01 6.06 3.90
CA MET A 17 -9.42 6.56 5.20
C MET A 17 -10.83 6.08 5.53
N GLY A 18 -11.02 5.56 6.75
CA GLY A 18 -12.34 5.23 7.29
C GLY A 18 -13.05 4.03 6.68
N GLY A 19 -12.46 3.35 5.69
CA GLY A 19 -13.05 2.14 5.10
C GLY A 19 -12.07 1.29 4.31
N GLN A 20 -12.45 0.04 4.02
CA GLN A 20 -11.63 -0.89 3.26
C GLN A 20 -11.47 -0.41 1.80
N PRO A 21 -10.22 -0.28 1.29
CA PRO A 21 -10.00 0.06 -0.10
C PRO A 21 -10.35 -1.09 -1.04
N SER A 22 -10.58 -0.76 -2.31
CA SER A 22 -10.67 -1.69 -3.43
C SER A 22 -9.82 -1.18 -4.59
N ARG A 23 -9.71 -1.97 -5.66
CA ARG A 23 -9.02 -1.57 -6.89
C ARG A 23 -9.70 -0.42 -7.66
N SER A 24 -10.93 -0.05 -7.29
CA SER A 24 -11.69 1.03 -7.92
C SER A 24 -12.16 2.11 -6.95
N ASP A 25 -11.89 1.94 -5.65
CA ASP A 25 -12.23 2.90 -4.59
C ASP A 25 -11.10 2.90 -3.56
N TYR A 26 -10.22 3.90 -3.68
CA TYR A 26 -9.05 4.10 -2.86
C TYR A 26 -8.73 5.60 -2.82
N ASP A 27 -8.04 6.04 -1.78
CA ASP A 27 -7.58 7.43 -1.66
C ASP A 27 -6.13 7.56 -2.16
N PHE A 28 -5.35 6.48 -2.07
CA PHE A 28 -4.02 6.38 -2.68
C PHE A 28 -3.67 4.96 -3.11
N ASN A 29 -2.75 4.83 -4.06
CA ASN A 29 -2.14 3.57 -4.44
C ASN A 29 -0.66 3.71 -4.80
N SER A 30 0.07 2.59 -4.71
CA SER A 30 1.35 2.38 -5.37
C SER A 30 1.13 1.31 -6.43
N ILE A 31 1.46 1.64 -7.67
CA ILE A 31 1.34 0.77 -8.85
C ILE A 31 2.69 0.75 -9.57
N ALA A 32 3.70 0.21 -8.93
CA ALA A 32 5.05 0.12 -9.45
C ALA A 32 5.59 -1.32 -9.38
N TYR A 33 6.16 -1.78 -10.49
CA TYR A 33 6.73 -3.11 -10.58
C TYR A 33 8.05 -3.22 -9.78
N GLY A 34 8.10 -4.11 -8.79
CA GLY A 34 9.32 -4.46 -8.04
C GLY A 34 9.33 -3.99 -6.58
N ASN A 35 10.43 -3.34 -6.15
CA ASN A 35 10.51 -2.75 -4.80
C ASN A 35 9.68 -1.46 -4.76
N GLU A 36 8.54 -1.49 -4.06
CA GLU A 36 7.68 -0.32 -3.86
C GLU A 36 8.07 0.42 -2.57
N ASP A 37 9.02 1.34 -2.66
CA ASP A 37 9.15 2.38 -1.64
C ASP A 37 8.14 3.49 -1.95
N PHE A 38 7.00 3.48 -1.26
CA PHE A 38 5.90 4.40 -1.50
C PHE A 38 5.67 5.33 -0.31
N THR A 39 6.08 6.58 -0.46
CA THR A 39 5.85 7.57 0.57
C THR A 39 4.52 8.30 0.34
N TYR A 40 3.56 8.11 1.25
CA TYR A 40 2.33 8.91 1.31
C TYR A 40 2.40 9.94 2.45
N GLU A 41 2.75 11.18 2.12
CA GLU A 41 3.08 12.19 3.12
C GLU A 41 1.88 12.95 3.71
N TYR A 42 0.68 12.83 3.14
CA TYR A 42 -0.48 13.64 3.55
C TYR A 42 -1.59 12.81 4.19
N LEU A 43 -1.33 12.22 5.36
CA LEU A 43 -2.42 11.64 6.13
C LEU A 43 -3.03 12.69 7.05
N GLU A 44 -4.31 12.98 6.84
CA GLU A 44 -5.15 13.47 7.93
C GLU A 44 -5.18 12.43 9.06
N ALA A 45 -5.27 12.92 10.30
CA ALA A 45 -5.36 12.04 11.46
C ALA A 45 -6.65 11.21 11.40
N GLY A 46 -6.53 9.89 11.51
CA GLY A 46 -7.66 8.99 11.40
C GLY A 46 -7.27 7.52 11.28
N ILE A 47 -8.26 6.67 11.03
CA ILE A 47 -8.06 5.24 10.78
C ILE A 47 -7.88 5.03 9.30
N TRP A 48 -6.73 4.50 8.92
CA TRP A 48 -6.39 4.15 7.55
C TRP A 48 -6.40 2.64 7.38
N HIS A 49 -7.03 2.18 6.29
CA HIS A 49 -7.05 0.78 5.90
C HIS A 49 -6.14 0.61 4.69
N VAL A 50 -5.28 -0.40 4.75
CA VAL A 50 -4.30 -0.72 3.69
C VAL A 50 -4.61 -2.11 3.15
N MET A 51 -4.63 -2.24 1.83
CA MET A 51 -4.76 -3.51 1.12
C MET A 51 -3.50 -3.73 0.28
N VAL A 52 -2.90 -4.92 0.42
CA VAL A 52 -1.89 -5.43 -0.51
C VAL A 52 -2.60 -6.32 -1.52
N TYR A 53 -2.39 -6.08 -2.81
CA TYR A 53 -3.00 -6.85 -3.88
C TYR A 53 -1.93 -7.50 -4.76
N SER A 54 -2.04 -8.80 -5.00
CA SER A 54 -1.13 -9.55 -5.88
C SER A 54 -1.55 -9.31 -7.33
N TYR A 55 -0.96 -8.32 -7.99
CA TYR A 55 -1.26 -7.99 -9.39
C TYR A 55 -0.70 -9.05 -10.33
N GLU A 56 0.59 -9.38 -10.17
CA GLU A 56 1.26 -10.45 -10.90
C GLU A 56 2.24 -11.24 -10.02
N GLY A 57 2.21 -12.57 -10.12
CA GLY A 57 3.00 -13.46 -9.28
C GLY A 57 2.36 -13.73 -7.92
N SER A 58 3.08 -14.46 -7.07
CA SER A 58 2.68 -14.78 -5.69
C SER A 58 3.93 -15.05 -4.85
N GLY A 59 3.87 -14.77 -3.55
CA GLY A 59 5.02 -14.95 -2.68
C GLY A 59 4.85 -14.28 -1.32
N HIS A 60 5.95 -14.23 -0.58
CA HIS A 60 6.03 -13.42 0.64
C HIS A 60 6.17 -11.95 0.26
N TYR A 61 5.68 -11.07 1.13
CA TYR A 61 5.95 -9.65 1.08
C TYR A 61 6.22 -9.16 2.51
N ASP A 62 7.04 -8.13 2.62
CA ASP A 62 7.25 -7.36 3.82
C ASP A 62 6.58 -5.99 3.66
N LEU A 63 5.65 -5.66 4.56
CA LEU A 63 5.01 -4.35 4.64
C LEU A 63 5.48 -3.62 5.90
N THR A 64 6.23 -2.53 5.71
CA THR A 64 6.66 -1.65 6.80
C THR A 64 5.82 -0.40 6.83
N VAL A 65 5.28 -0.07 8.01
CA VAL A 65 4.54 1.18 8.26
C VAL A 65 5.35 2.05 9.20
N ILE A 66 5.62 3.29 8.78
CA ILE A 66 6.32 4.28 9.59
C ILE A 66 5.36 5.44 9.87
N LEU A 67 5.11 5.67 11.15
CA LEU A 67 4.35 6.80 11.69
C LEU A 67 5.37 7.76 12.30
N GLU A 68 5.53 8.94 11.69
CA GLU A 68 6.34 10.05 12.20
C GLU A 68 5.43 11.12 12.82
#